data_AF-A0A2V5LZM0-F1
#
_entry.id   AF-A0A2V5LZM0-F1
#
_cell.length_a   1.000
_cell.length_b   1.000
_cell.length_c   1.000
_cell.angle_alpha   90.00
_cell.angle_beta   90.00
_cell.angle_gamma   90.00
#
_symmetry.space_group_name_H-M   'P 1'
#
loop_
_entity.id
_entity.type
_entity.pdbx_description
1 polymer ?
#
loop_
_entity_poly.entity_id
_entity_poly.type
_entity_poly.pdbx_seq_one_letter_code
_entity_poly.pdbx_strand_id
1 'polypeptide(L)'
;MNTRLHLTILTAVFAFLTPATSILHAQMRTAIQGRDVPDGTRKCIIPTDRAPKPTDLLLVPLTCLEPVVNVSATTGNQAESFVNVNPTNPNNLVATSNNPGTASIFRAYSTDAGETWTRGTVATGVACCDGQAAWDAFGNLFLVYLNNSVNQVNVILSTDGGITFSAPITAGTG
;
A
#
# COMPACT_ATOMS: atom_id res chain seq x y z
N MET A 1 29.95 49.39 28.64
CA MET A 1 29.43 48.03 28.94
C MET A 1 28.19 47.85 28.07
N ASN A 2 28.37 47.11 26.98
CA ASN A 2 27.62 47.25 25.72
C ASN A 2 26.45 46.26 25.65
N THR A 3 25.24 46.70 25.97
CA THR A 3 24.02 45.90 25.78
C THR A 3 23.38 46.08 24.40
N ARG A 4 23.86 47.00 23.57
CA ARG A 4 23.35 47.23 22.20
C ARG A 4 23.99 46.37 21.11
N LEU A 5 25.06 45.61 21.41
CA LEU A 5 25.71 44.73 20.42
C LEU A 5 25.14 43.31 20.40
N HIS A 6 24.45 42.89 21.46
CA HIS A 6 23.86 41.54 21.55
C HIS A 6 22.48 41.43 20.88
N LEU A 7 21.77 42.55 20.68
CA LEU A 7 20.41 42.53 20.10
C LEU A 7 20.39 42.52 18.56
N THR A 8 21.50 42.87 17.91
CA THR A 8 21.66 42.78 16.46
C THR A 8 22.16 41.42 15.98
N ILE A 9 22.69 40.57 16.88
CA ILE A 9 23.13 39.21 16.53
C ILE A 9 21.94 38.22 16.57
N LEU A 10 20.92 38.47 17.39
CA LEU A 10 19.75 37.59 17.49
C LEU A 10 18.77 37.72 16.30
N THR A 11 18.80 38.84 15.57
CA THR A 11 17.96 39.07 14.39
C THR A 11 18.62 38.64 13.06
N ALA A 12 19.94 38.43 13.04
CA ALA A 12 20.65 37.96 11.85
C ALA A 12 20.65 36.42 11.70
N VAL A 13 20.43 35.67 12.78
CA VAL A 13 20.39 34.19 12.72
C VAL A 13 19.03 33.65 12.27
N PHE A 14 17.96 34.44 12.42
CA PHE A 14 16.61 34.05 11.98
C PHE A 14 16.29 34.33 10.49
N ALA A 15 17.20 34.98 9.76
CA ALA A 15 17.00 35.29 8.33
C ALA A 15 17.54 34.21 7.36
N PHE A 16 18.14 33.13 7.87
CA PHE A 16 18.69 32.04 7.04
C PHE A 16 18.04 30.67 7.26
N LEU A 17 16.91 30.61 7.98
CA LEU A 17 16.08 29.42 8.06
C LEU A 17 14.94 29.51 7.05
N THR A 18 15.30 29.47 5.77
CA THR A 18 14.32 29.01 4.77
C THR A 18 13.97 27.57 5.16
N PRO A 19 12.70 27.19 5.37
CA PRO A 19 12.36 25.78 5.38
C PRO A 19 12.83 25.25 4.04
N ALA A 20 13.77 24.30 4.05
CA ALA A 20 14.02 23.50 2.88
C ALA A 20 12.68 22.85 2.57
N THR A 21 11.98 23.39 1.57
CA THR A 21 10.89 22.66 0.93
C THR A 21 11.57 21.42 0.38
N SER A 22 11.49 20.32 1.12
CA SER A 22 11.77 18.99 0.60
C SER A 22 10.69 18.74 -0.44
N ILE A 23 10.90 19.29 -1.63
CA ILE A 23 10.20 18.86 -2.83
C ILE A 23 10.78 17.47 -3.06
N LEU A 24 10.12 16.47 -2.47
CA LEU A 24 10.33 15.08 -2.81
C LEU A 24 9.94 14.99 -4.29
N HIS A 25 10.90 15.28 -5.17
CA HIS A 25 10.83 14.85 -6.54
C HIS A 25 10.88 13.33 -6.43
N ALA A 26 9.72 12.69 -6.38
CA ALA A 26 9.60 11.35 -6.88
C ALA A 26 10.19 11.43 -8.30
N GLN A 27 11.46 11.08 -8.44
CA GLN A 27 12.06 10.94 -9.76
C GLN A 27 11.33 9.76 -10.37
N MET A 28 10.28 10.06 -11.15
CA MET A 28 9.81 9.20 -12.21
C MET A 28 11.04 8.93 -13.07
N ARG A 29 11.70 7.80 -12.84
CA ARG A 29 12.73 7.28 -13.73
C ARG A 29 12.09 7.25 -15.10
N THR A 30 12.62 8.07 -16.03
CA THR A 30 12.24 8.18 -17.45
C THR A 30 10.87 7.61 -17.78
N ALA A 31 9.88 8.49 -17.92
CA ALA A 31 8.58 8.14 -18.46
C ALA A 31 8.74 7.27 -19.71
N ILE A 32 8.49 5.97 -19.57
CA ILE A 32 8.20 5.11 -20.71
C ILE A 32 6.99 5.75 -21.36
N GLN A 33 7.04 6.02 -22.68
CA GLN A 33 5.98 6.72 -23.42
C GLN A 33 4.60 6.35 -22.87
N GLY A 34 3.92 7.34 -22.30
CA GLY A 34 2.65 7.16 -21.61
C GLY A 34 1.65 6.49 -22.53
N ARG A 35 1.10 5.36 -22.09
CA ARG A 35 -0.16 4.87 -22.62
C ARG A 35 -1.23 5.70 -21.90
N ASP A 36 -1.93 6.57 -22.61
CA ASP A 36 -3.05 7.32 -22.04
C ASP A 36 -4.02 6.36 -21.35
N VAL A 37 -4.31 6.61 -20.07
CA VAL A 37 -5.29 5.86 -19.30
C VAL A 37 -6.53 6.75 -19.17
N PRO A 38 -7.60 6.48 -19.93
CA PRO A 38 -8.84 7.24 -19.78
C PRO A 38 -9.40 7.06 -18.37
N ASP A 39 -9.89 8.16 -17.80
CA ASP A 39 -10.55 8.20 -16.50
C ASP A 39 -11.87 7.41 -16.58
N GLY A 40 -11.82 6.14 -16.18
CA GLY A 40 -12.93 5.21 -16.30
C GLY A 40 -12.56 3.82 -15.80
N THR A 41 -12.71 3.63 -14.49
CA THR A 41 -12.75 2.34 -13.79
C THR A 41 -11.54 1.41 -14.02
N ARG A 42 -10.52 1.57 -13.17
CA ARG A 42 -9.41 0.62 -13.05
C ARG A 42 -9.93 -0.77 -12.64
N LYS A 43 -9.76 -1.80 -13.48
CA LYS A 43 -9.43 -3.19 -13.05
C LYS A 43 -8.81 -4.09 -14.12
N CYS A 44 -8.81 -3.77 -15.43
CA CYS A 44 -8.08 -4.59 -16.43
C CYS A 44 -7.66 -3.76 -17.64
N ILE A 45 -6.36 -3.69 -17.94
CA ILE A 45 -5.86 -3.17 -19.22
C ILE A 45 -6.04 -4.29 -20.25
N ILE A 46 -7.07 -4.19 -21.08
CA ILE A 46 -7.23 -5.05 -22.25
C ILE A 46 -6.31 -4.48 -23.36
N PRO A 47 -5.38 -5.27 -23.94
CA PRO A 47 -4.61 -4.83 -25.10
C PRO A 47 -5.55 -4.53 -26.27
N THR A 48 -5.35 -3.39 -26.93
CA THR A 48 -6.15 -2.93 -28.08
C THR A 48 -6.15 -3.90 -29.26
N ASP A 49 -5.15 -4.77 -29.34
CA ASP A 49 -4.89 -5.60 -30.52
C ASP A 49 -5.36 -7.05 -30.36
N ARG A 50 -6.21 -7.33 -29.36
CA ARG A 50 -6.78 -8.67 -29.19
C ARG A 50 -7.89 -8.90 -30.22
N ALA A 51 -7.65 -9.79 -31.18
CA ALA A 51 -8.67 -10.22 -32.12
C ALA A 51 -9.94 -10.68 -31.36
N PRO A 52 -11.15 -10.29 -31.80
CA PRO A 52 -12.39 -10.78 -31.21
C PRO A 52 -12.40 -12.31 -31.29
N LYS A 53 -12.44 -12.98 -30.15
CA LYS A 53 -12.66 -14.43 -30.15
C LYS A 53 -14.13 -14.65 -30.56
N PRO A 54 -14.43 -15.47 -31.58
CA PRO A 54 -15.81 -15.79 -31.92
C PRO A 54 -16.52 -16.31 -30.68
N THR A 55 -17.71 -15.79 -30.41
CA THR A 55 -18.58 -16.24 -29.33
C THR A 55 -19.03 -17.66 -29.66
N ASP A 56 -18.32 -18.65 -29.14
CA ASP A 56 -18.79 -20.03 -29.16
C ASP A 56 -19.95 -20.14 -28.15
N LEU A 57 -21.18 -20.08 -28.66
CA LEU A 57 -22.40 -20.14 -27.84
C LEU A 57 -22.59 -21.50 -27.15
N LEU A 58 -21.79 -22.52 -27.50
CA LEU A 58 -21.80 -23.84 -26.87
C LEU A 58 -20.68 -24.00 -25.83
N LEU A 59 -19.66 -23.14 -25.88
CA LEU A 59 -18.71 -22.91 -24.79
C LEU A 59 -19.09 -21.59 -24.14
N VAL A 60 -20.16 -21.57 -23.33
CA VAL A 60 -20.34 -20.48 -22.38
C VAL A 60 -19.08 -20.51 -21.51
N PRO A 61 -18.09 -19.60 -21.70
CA PRO A 61 -17.02 -19.52 -20.73
C PRO A 61 -17.76 -19.12 -19.47
N LEU A 62 -17.59 -19.87 -18.39
CA LEU A 62 -18.16 -19.52 -17.09
C LEU A 62 -18.08 -18.00 -16.95
N THR A 63 -19.26 -17.38 -17.03
CA THR A 63 -19.54 -15.96 -16.99
C THR A 63 -18.52 -15.28 -16.12
N CYS A 64 -17.74 -14.33 -16.63
CA CYS A 64 -16.81 -13.47 -15.88
C CYS A 64 -16.80 -13.72 -14.35
N LEU A 65 -16.28 -14.87 -13.92
CA LEU A 65 -15.78 -15.03 -12.58
C LEU A 65 -14.60 -14.09 -12.60
N GLU A 66 -14.59 -13.15 -11.67
CA GLU A 66 -13.58 -12.11 -11.61
C GLU A 66 -12.20 -12.69 -11.95
N PRO A 67 -11.36 -11.99 -12.76
CA PRO A 67 -10.02 -12.48 -13.06
C PRO A 67 -9.38 -13.00 -11.78
N VAL A 68 -8.71 -14.15 -11.84
CA VAL A 68 -7.98 -14.66 -10.68
C VAL A 68 -7.06 -13.54 -10.17
N VAL A 69 -7.42 -12.93 -9.05
CA VAL A 69 -6.63 -11.88 -8.40
C VAL A 69 -5.87 -12.56 -7.28
N ASN A 70 -4.58 -12.78 -7.50
CA ASN A 70 -3.71 -13.44 -6.53
C ASN A 70 -2.47 -12.57 -6.27
N VAL A 71 -2.15 -12.40 -4.99
CA VAL A 71 -0.90 -11.80 -4.52
C VAL A 71 0.16 -12.87 -4.30
N SER A 72 -0.26 -14.13 -4.14
CA SER A 72 0.61 -15.25 -3.85
C SER A 72 0.18 -16.51 -4.61
N ALA A 73 1.05 -17.52 -4.63
CA ALA A 73 0.72 -18.84 -5.18
C ALA A 73 -0.10 -19.73 -4.20
N THR A 74 -0.75 -19.12 -3.21
CA THR A 74 -1.59 -19.83 -2.23
C THR A 74 -3.00 -20.02 -2.80
N THR A 75 -3.67 -21.11 -2.42
CA THR A 75 -5.02 -21.43 -2.90
C THR A 75 -6.04 -20.33 -2.59
N GLY A 76 -6.95 -20.08 -3.53
CA GLY A 76 -8.01 -19.07 -3.42
C GLY A 76 -7.58 -17.69 -3.94
N ASN A 77 -8.56 -16.81 -4.14
CA ASN A 77 -8.33 -15.47 -4.68
C ASN A 77 -8.03 -14.45 -3.58
N GLN A 78 -6.88 -13.78 -3.65
CA GLN A 78 -6.51 -12.70 -2.73
C GLN A 78 -6.80 -11.31 -3.34
N ALA A 79 -8.09 -10.97 -3.44
CA ALA A 79 -8.57 -9.68 -3.94
C ALA A 79 -8.18 -8.49 -3.04
N GLU A 80 -8.43 -7.27 -3.53
CA GLU A 80 -8.14 -6.01 -2.81
C GLU A 80 -6.67 -5.89 -2.41
N SER A 81 -5.80 -6.22 -3.36
CA SER A 81 -4.36 -6.28 -3.15
C SER A 81 -3.71 -4.90 -3.09
N PHE A 82 -2.80 -4.71 -2.14
CA PHE A 82 -1.94 -3.52 -2.01
C PHE A 82 -0.48 -3.95 -1.88
N VAL A 83 0.43 -3.19 -2.48
CA VAL A 83 1.89 -3.35 -2.33
C VAL A 83 2.49 -2.00 -1.99
N ASN A 84 3.28 -1.95 -0.92
CA ASN A 84 3.88 -0.74 -0.38
C ASN A 84 5.40 -0.88 -0.35
N VAL A 85 6.11 0.10 -0.91
CA VAL A 85 7.56 0.23 -0.84
C VAL A 85 7.91 1.11 0.35
N ASN A 86 8.79 0.66 1.24
CA ASN A 86 9.24 1.48 2.36
C ASN A 86 10.12 2.64 1.85
N PRO A 87 9.75 3.91 2.10
CA PRO A 87 10.48 5.06 1.57
C PRO A 87 11.85 5.26 2.22
N THR A 88 12.09 4.71 3.42
CA THR A 88 13.39 4.79 4.10
C THR A 88 14.32 3.63 3.72
N ASN A 89 13.77 2.56 3.13
CA ASN A 89 14.51 1.40 2.65
C ASN A 89 13.76 0.70 1.49
N PRO A 90 14.07 1.02 0.21
CA PRO A 90 13.38 0.42 -0.94
C PRO A 90 13.52 -1.09 -1.09
N ASN A 91 14.44 -1.74 -0.36
CA ASN A 91 14.51 -3.20 -0.33
C ASN A 91 13.40 -3.81 0.53
N ASN A 92 12.76 -3.03 1.39
CA ASN A 92 11.66 -3.49 2.23
C ASN A 92 10.31 -3.22 1.54
N LEU A 93 9.65 -4.30 1.15
CA LEU A 93 8.34 -4.29 0.51
C LEU A 93 7.34 -5.04 1.39
N VAL A 94 6.09 -4.57 1.42
CA VAL A 94 4.99 -5.29 2.08
C VAL A 94 3.81 -5.36 1.11
N ALA A 95 3.25 -6.56 0.96
CA ALA A 95 2.07 -6.83 0.16
C ALA A 95 0.96 -7.35 1.06
N THR A 96 -0.25 -6.81 0.89
CA THR A 96 -1.45 -7.18 1.67
C THR A 96 -2.63 -7.43 0.75
N SER A 97 -3.57 -8.23 1.20
CA SER A 97 -4.81 -8.52 0.47
C SER A 97 -5.82 -9.23 1.36
N ASN A 98 -7.05 -9.37 0.88
CA ASN A 98 -8.01 -10.26 1.50
C ASN A 98 -7.47 -11.69 1.50
N ASN A 99 -7.73 -12.41 2.59
CA ASN A 99 -7.34 -13.81 2.71
C ASN A 99 -8.58 -14.72 2.67
N PRO A 100 -8.89 -15.32 1.52
CA PRO A 100 -10.15 -16.02 1.31
C PRO A 100 -10.34 -17.17 2.30
N GLY A 101 -11.56 -17.29 2.85
CA GLY A 101 -11.91 -18.35 3.79
C GLY A 101 -11.35 -18.18 5.20
N THR A 102 -10.78 -17.01 5.53
CA THR A 102 -10.24 -16.71 6.86
C THR A 102 -10.67 -15.33 7.33
N ALA A 103 -10.87 -15.17 8.65
CA ALA A 103 -11.03 -13.86 9.27
C ALA A 103 -9.65 -13.21 9.49
N SER A 104 -8.94 -12.88 8.40
CA SER A 104 -7.59 -12.30 8.46
C SER A 104 -7.24 -11.53 7.18
N ILE A 105 -6.19 -10.73 7.25
CA ILE A 105 -5.56 -10.12 6.08
C ILE A 105 -4.32 -10.93 5.72
N PHE A 106 -4.19 -11.29 4.44
CA PHE A 106 -2.96 -11.89 3.93
C PHE A 106 -1.86 -10.83 3.97
N ARG A 107 -0.66 -11.22 4.39
CA ARG A 107 0.50 -10.34 4.40
C ARG A 107 1.72 -11.10 3.94
N ALA A 108 2.49 -10.49 3.05
CA ALA A 108 3.83 -10.91 2.70
C ALA A 108 4.79 -9.72 2.79
N TYR A 109 6.02 -9.97 3.18
CA TYR A 109 7.07 -8.96 3.17
C TYR A 109 8.33 -9.49 2.51
N SER A 110 9.10 -8.56 1.93
CA SER A 110 10.42 -8.78 1.37
C SER A 110 11.39 -7.78 1.99
N THR A 111 12.64 -8.19 2.13
CA THR A 111 13.77 -7.36 2.58
C THR A 111 14.87 -7.27 1.52
N ASP A 112 14.61 -7.77 0.32
CA ASP A 112 15.53 -7.90 -0.82
C ASP A 112 14.88 -7.41 -2.13
N ALA A 113 14.12 -6.31 -2.04
CA ALA A 113 13.47 -5.65 -3.18
C ALA A 113 12.54 -6.55 -4.00
N GLY A 114 11.99 -7.60 -3.38
CA GLY A 114 11.01 -8.51 -3.96
C GLY A 114 11.61 -9.78 -4.57
N GLU A 115 12.90 -10.05 -4.39
CA GLU A 115 13.51 -11.32 -4.82
C GLU A 115 12.96 -12.52 -4.02
N THR A 116 12.83 -12.37 -2.69
CA THR A 116 12.22 -13.37 -1.81
C THR A 116 11.13 -12.77 -0.93
N TRP A 117 10.16 -13.61 -0.55
CA TRP A 117 8.98 -13.18 0.20
C TRP A 117 8.69 -14.14 1.35
N THR A 118 8.54 -13.58 2.55
CA THR A 118 8.01 -14.30 3.70
C THR A 118 6.51 -14.03 3.80
N ARG A 119 5.71 -15.09 3.86
CA ARG A 119 4.23 -15.02 3.84
C ARG A 119 3.66 -15.32 5.21
N GLY A 120 2.50 -14.74 5.50
CA GLY A 120 1.72 -15.00 6.69
C GLY A 120 0.40 -14.23 6.66
N THR A 121 -0.16 -14.04 7.84
CA THR A 121 -1.38 -13.25 8.02
C THR A 121 -1.19 -12.22 9.12
N VAL A 122 -2.08 -11.23 9.14
CA VAL A 122 -2.24 -10.23 10.21
C VAL A 122 -3.71 -10.08 10.54
N ALA A 123 -4.01 -9.46 11.69
CA ALA A 123 -5.38 -9.29 12.18
C ALA A 123 -6.17 -10.61 12.20
N THR A 124 -5.49 -11.70 12.56
CA THR A 124 -6.03 -13.06 12.56
C THR A 124 -7.18 -13.20 13.57
N GLY A 125 -8.30 -13.71 13.11
CA GLY A 125 -9.54 -13.89 13.88
C GLY A 125 -10.40 -12.64 13.99
N VAL A 126 -9.94 -11.47 13.50
CA VAL A 126 -10.61 -10.18 13.77
C VAL A 126 -10.89 -9.33 12.53
N ALA A 127 -10.21 -9.57 11.41
CA ALA A 127 -10.46 -8.84 10.16
C ALA A 127 -11.44 -9.58 9.23
N CYS A 128 -12.22 -8.85 8.45
CA CYS A 128 -12.85 -9.40 7.25
C CYS A 128 -11.92 -9.28 6.04
N CYS A 129 -11.42 -8.05 5.80
CA CYS A 129 -11.16 -7.56 4.44
C CYS A 129 -10.69 -6.08 4.38
N ASP A 130 -10.51 -5.57 3.15
CA ASP A 130 -10.18 -4.17 2.82
C ASP A 130 -8.87 -3.68 3.45
N GLY A 131 -7.84 -4.54 3.44
CA GLY A 131 -6.53 -4.21 3.97
C GLY A 131 -5.79 -3.18 3.10
N GLN A 132 -5.56 -1.98 3.64
CA GLN A 132 -4.72 -0.95 3.01
C GLN A 132 -3.60 -0.53 3.95
N ALA A 133 -2.44 -0.17 3.41
CA ALA A 133 -1.31 0.24 4.24
C ALA A 133 -0.58 1.46 3.68
N ALA A 134 0.10 2.19 4.56
CA ALA A 134 0.93 3.34 4.22
C ALA A 134 2.14 3.46 5.16
N TRP A 135 3.27 3.82 4.58
CA TRP A 135 4.49 4.14 5.34
C TRP A 135 4.47 5.60 5.76
N ASP A 136 4.94 5.88 6.97
CA ASP A 136 5.34 7.23 7.35
C ASP A 136 6.79 7.54 6.95
N ALA A 137 7.22 8.77 7.19
CA ALA A 137 8.58 9.23 6.87
C ALA A 137 9.68 8.61 7.77
N PHE A 138 9.29 7.92 8.85
CA PHE A 138 10.22 7.28 9.79
C PHE A 138 10.37 5.77 9.51
N GLY A 139 9.64 5.23 8.54
CA GLY A 139 9.67 3.81 8.19
C GLY A 139 8.74 2.96 9.06
N ASN A 140 7.73 3.55 9.70
CA ASN A 140 6.64 2.80 10.31
C ASN A 140 5.54 2.53 9.28
N LEU A 141 4.99 1.31 9.29
CA LEU A 141 3.90 0.90 8.41
C LEU A 141 2.59 0.84 9.19
N PHE A 142 1.65 1.68 8.80
CA PHE A 142 0.27 1.64 9.29
C PHE A 142 -0.56 0.80 8.34
N LEU A 143 -1.31 -0.15 8.87
CA LEU A 143 -2.28 -0.94 8.10
C LEU A 143 -3.67 -0.73 8.67
N VAL A 144 -4.62 -0.41 7.80
CA VAL A 144 -6.05 -0.30 8.10
C VAL A 144 -6.80 -1.50 7.55
N TYR A 145 -7.86 -1.91 8.22
CA TYR A 145 -8.74 -3.00 7.77
C TYR A 145 -10.15 -2.86 8.37
N LEU A 146 -11.12 -3.53 7.74
CA LEU A 146 -12.48 -3.69 8.28
C LEU A 146 -12.55 -4.92 9.19
N ASN A 147 -13.14 -4.78 10.37
CA ASN A 147 -13.31 -5.91 11.28
C ASN A 147 -14.25 -6.99 10.71
N ASN A 148 -14.25 -8.16 11.32
CA ASN A 148 -15.03 -9.31 10.84
C ASN A 148 -16.55 -9.06 10.83
N SER A 149 -17.05 -8.15 11.67
CA SER A 149 -18.45 -7.72 11.68
C SER A 149 -18.76 -6.58 10.70
N VAL A 150 -17.75 -6.06 10.00
CA VAL A 150 -17.84 -4.99 9.01
C VAL A 150 -18.53 -3.73 9.56
N ASN A 151 -18.25 -3.42 10.84
CA ASN A 151 -18.81 -2.27 11.55
C ASN A 151 -17.74 -1.41 12.26
N GLN A 152 -16.46 -1.75 12.06
CA GLN A 152 -15.31 -1.01 12.58
C GLN A 152 -14.18 -0.94 11.56
N VAL A 153 -13.57 0.24 11.47
CA VAL A 153 -12.26 0.42 10.82
C VAL A 153 -11.21 0.37 11.92
N ASN A 154 -10.24 -0.53 11.79
CA ASN A 154 -9.15 -0.69 12.74
C ASN A 154 -7.81 -0.40 12.09
N VAL A 155 -6.86 0.07 12.89
CA VAL A 155 -5.48 0.37 12.49
C VAL A 155 -4.54 -0.48 13.32
N ILE A 156 -3.57 -1.11 12.68
CA ILE A 156 -2.43 -1.79 13.31
C ILE A 156 -1.14 -1.17 12.79
N LEU A 157 -0.10 -1.20 13.63
CA LEU A 157 1.19 -0.56 13.34
C LEU A 157 2.30 -1.61 13.32
N SER A 158 3.16 -1.55 12.31
CA SER A 158 4.44 -2.24 12.29
C SER A 158 5.59 -1.23 12.34
N THR A 159 6.56 -1.49 13.20
CA THR A 159 7.80 -0.70 13.34
C THR A 159 9.03 -1.52 12.93
N ASP A 160 8.83 -2.69 12.32
CA ASP A 160 9.86 -3.68 12.01
C ASP A 160 9.79 -4.16 10.55
N GLY A 161 9.36 -3.27 9.65
CA GLY A 161 9.35 -3.55 8.21
C GLY A 161 8.21 -4.44 7.74
N GLY A 162 7.11 -4.50 8.49
CA GLY A 162 5.95 -5.34 8.20
C GLY A 162 6.09 -6.78 8.67
N ILE A 163 6.96 -7.07 9.65
CA ILE A 163 7.21 -8.42 10.20
C ILE A 163 6.27 -8.71 11.38
N THR A 164 6.01 -7.74 12.24
CA THR A 164 5.02 -7.83 13.30
C THR A 164 4.14 -6.59 13.32
N PHE A 165 2.95 -6.74 13.90
CA PHE A 165 1.98 -5.66 14.00
C PHE A 165 1.43 -5.59 15.43
N SER A 166 1.17 -4.37 15.88
CA SER A 166 0.57 -4.09 17.19
C SER A 166 -0.85 -4.64 17.31
N ALA A 167 -1.38 -4.59 18.53
CA ALA A 167 -2.83 -4.72 18.75
C ALA A 167 -3.58 -3.62 17.97
N PRO A 168 -4.82 -3.89 17.51
CA PRO A 168 -5.60 -2.93 16.74
C PRO A 168 -6.11 -1.78 17.61
N ILE A 169 -6.15 -0.60 17.00
CA ILE A 169 -6.83 0.59 17.52
C ILE A 169 -8.01 0.87 16.59
N THR A 170 -9.22 1.04 17.15
CA THR A 170 -10.40 1.40 16.36
C THR A 170 -10.31 2.88 15.95
N ALA A 171 -10.25 3.12 14.64
CA ALA A 171 -10.26 4.46 14.06
C ALA A 171 -11.68 4.97 13.79
N GLY A 172 -12.66 4.07 13.61
CA GLY A 172 -14.05 4.42 13.38
C GLY A 172 -15.01 3.25 13.53
N THR A 173 -16.29 3.58 13.72
CA THR A 173 -17.41 2.64 13.86
C THR A 173 -18.57 3.08 12.96
N GLY A 174 -19.40 2.16 12.49
CA GLY A 174 -20.59 2.46 11.68
C GLY A 174 -21.45 1.24 11.42
#